data_AF-U7VEM6-F1
#
_entry.id   AF-U7VEM6-F1
#
_cell.length_a   1.000
_cell.length_b   1.000
_cell.length_c   1.000
_cell.angle_alpha   90.00
_cell.angle_beta   90.00
_cell.angle_gamma   90.00
#
_symmetry.space_group_name_H-M   'P 1'
#
loop_
_entity.id
_entity.type
_entity.pdbx_description
1 polymer ?
#
loop_
_entity_poly.entity_id
_entity_poly.type
_entity_poly.pdbx_seq_one_letter_code
_entity_poly.pdbx_strand_id
1 'polypeptide(L)'
;MEFLYKIFEQILLFINGITGNFGLAIIGLTILIKIILLPLTLKQDKSMKKMKELQPILEQYKEKYGHDKNLLNQKTMELYKEKNVNPAGGCLPLLVQLPILWALFGVLRAERGIVPAESFLWMNLLQPDPYYILPVLNGVVAFIQQKLTGTDSNPQMKQMMYIFPVMMVFISYKMPAGLQVYWLTSSFVGIVQQYFIMKKGD
;
A
#
# COMPACT_ATOMS: atom_id res chain seq x y z
N MET A 1 7.38 19.66 3.00
CA MET A 1 6.46 18.88 3.89
C MET A 1 5.29 19.69 4.41
N GLU A 2 5.52 20.93 4.85
CA GLU A 2 4.43 21.79 5.36
C GLU A 2 3.27 22.00 4.37
N PHE A 3 3.59 22.12 3.08
CA PHE A 3 2.60 22.18 2.01
C PHE A 3 1.65 20.96 1.97
N LEU A 4 2.19 19.73 2.05
CA LEU A 4 1.38 18.51 2.05
C LEU A 4 0.49 18.42 3.29
N TYR A 5 1.00 18.86 4.44
CA TYR A 5 0.20 18.92 5.66
C TYR A 5 -1.00 19.85 5.51
N LYS A 6 -0.79 21.07 5.01
CA LYS A 6 -1.87 22.06 4.81
C LYS A 6 -2.94 21.54 3.85
N ILE A 7 -2.53 20.87 2.77
CA ILE A 7 -3.49 20.25 1.84
C ILE A 7 -4.32 19.18 2.54
N PHE A 8 -3.68 18.26 3.27
CA PHE A 8 -4.38 17.16 3.94
C PHE A 8 -5.33 17.69 5.02
N GLU A 9 -4.88 18.67 5.78
CA GLU A 9 -5.68 19.37 6.78
C GLU A 9 -6.91 20.03 6.16
N GLN A 10 -6.76 20.82 5.10
CA GLN A 10 -7.88 21.48 4.42
C GLN A 10 -8.91 20.48 3.90
N ILE A 11 -8.45 19.38 3.29
CA ILE A 11 -9.35 18.34 2.78
C ILE A 11 -10.07 17.64 3.94
N LEU A 12 -9.37 17.32 5.03
CA LEU A 12 -9.98 16.68 6.20
C LEU A 12 -11.02 17.59 6.85
N LEU A 13 -10.71 18.87 7.04
CA LEU A 13 -11.65 19.84 7.60
C LEU A 13 -12.86 20.03 6.68
N PHE A 14 -12.66 20.08 5.37
CA PHE A 14 -13.75 20.18 4.40
C PHE A 14 -14.68 18.97 4.46
N ILE A 15 -14.13 17.75 4.43
CA ILE A 15 -14.95 16.54 4.51
C ILE A 15 -15.61 16.43 5.88
N ASN A 16 -14.90 16.77 6.97
CA ASN A 16 -15.47 16.79 8.31
C ASN A 16 -16.61 17.82 8.45
N GLY A 17 -16.53 18.96 7.77
CA GLY A 17 -17.62 19.94 7.73
C GLY A 17 -18.90 19.39 7.09
N ILE A 18 -18.78 18.36 6.23
CA ILE A 18 -19.92 17.68 5.59
C ILE A 18 -20.38 16.49 6.43
N THR A 19 -19.45 15.68 6.96
CA THR A 19 -19.77 14.42 7.65
C THR A 19 -19.99 14.57 9.15
N GLY A 20 -19.48 15.64 9.76
CA GLY A 20 -19.41 15.82 11.21
C GLY A 20 -18.52 14.79 11.91
N ASN A 21 -17.67 14.04 11.19
CA ASN A 21 -16.87 12.97 11.77
C ASN A 21 -15.51 12.81 11.07
N PHE A 22 -14.43 12.91 11.84
CA PHE A 22 -13.06 12.81 11.33
C PHE A 22 -12.67 11.40 10.84
N GLY A 23 -13.26 10.33 11.37
CA GLY A 23 -13.03 8.98 10.86
C GLY A 23 -13.59 8.82 9.45
N LEU A 24 -14.79 9.34 9.21
CA LEU A 24 -15.37 9.43 7.86
C LEU A 24 -14.56 10.38 6.96
N ALA A 25 -14.01 11.47 7.51
CA ALA A 25 -13.15 12.36 6.77
C ALA A 25 -11.87 11.67 6.28
N ILE A 26 -11.24 10.85 7.13
CA ILE A 26 -10.07 10.04 6.75
C ILE A 26 -10.45 9.03 5.65
N ILE A 27 -11.60 8.36 5.77
CA ILE A 27 -12.09 7.43 4.72
C ILE A 27 -12.27 8.16 3.39
N GLY A 28 -12.94 9.32 3.41
CA GLY A 28 -13.17 10.15 2.22
C GLY A 28 -11.87 10.64 1.58
N LEU A 29 -10.93 11.15 2.39
CA LEU A 29 -9.60 11.53 1.94
C LEU A 29 -8.88 10.34 1.27
N THR A 30 -8.97 9.16 1.86
CA THR A 30 -8.33 7.95 1.32
C THR A 30 -8.87 7.59 -0.05
N ILE A 31 -10.20 7.62 -0.22
CA ILE A 31 -10.87 7.34 -1.50
C ILE A 31 -10.46 8.37 -2.55
N LEU A 32 -10.43 9.66 -2.18
CA LEU A 32 -10.00 10.73 -3.08
C LEU A 32 -8.56 10.53 -3.56
N ILE A 33 -7.64 10.22 -2.64
CA ILE A 33 -6.24 9.91 -2.97
C ILE A 33 -6.17 8.72 -3.94
N LYS A 34 -6.93 7.65 -3.68
CA LYS A 34 -6.95 6.47 -4.56
C LYS A 34 -7.47 6.78 -5.96
N ILE A 35 -8.49 7.63 -6.09
CA ILE A 35 -9.01 8.07 -7.38
C ILE A 35 -7.95 8.86 -8.15
N ILE A 36 -7.26 9.79 -7.50
CA ILE A 36 -6.17 10.58 -8.12
C ILE A 36 -5.01 9.67 -8.56
N LEU A 37 -4.69 8.65 -7.76
CA LEU A 37 -3.60 7.71 -8.05
C LEU A 37 -3.99 6.56 -8.98
N LEU A 38 -5.28 6.36 -9.27
CA LEU A 38 -5.79 5.29 -10.12
C LEU A 38 -5.04 5.14 -11.46
N PRO A 39 -4.81 6.19 -12.29
CA PRO A 39 -4.08 6.04 -13.54
C PRO A 39 -2.64 5.57 -13.34
N LEU A 40 -2.01 5.94 -12.23
CA LEU A 40 -0.68 5.48 -11.87
C LEU A 40 -0.71 4.01 -11.47
N THR A 41 -1.66 3.62 -10.62
CA THR A 41 -1.80 2.23 -10.18
C THR A 41 -2.11 1.28 -11.34
N LEU A 42 -2.96 1.67 -12.29
CA LEU A 42 -3.21 0.89 -13.51
C LEU A 42 -1.93 0.65 -14.35
N LYS A 43 -1.04 1.65 -14.44
CA LYS A 43 0.26 1.49 -15.10
C LYS A 43 1.19 0.55 -14.33
N GLN A 44 1.19 0.65 -12.99
CA GLN A 44 1.95 -0.25 -12.11
C GLN A 44 1.49 -1.70 -12.27
N ASP A 45 0.18 -1.96 -12.26
CA ASP A 45 -0.39 -3.30 -12.40
C ASP A 45 -0.01 -3.92 -13.75
N LYS A 46 -0.07 -3.13 -14.84
CA LYS A 46 0.38 -3.58 -16.17
C LYS A 46 1.87 -3.94 -16.18
N SER A 47 2.71 -3.19 -15.49
CA SER A 47 4.14 -3.50 -15.35
C SER A 47 4.34 -4.80 -14.55
N MET A 48 3.58 -5.00 -13.49
CA MET A 48 3.64 -6.20 -12.65
C MET A 48 3.17 -7.45 -13.39
N LYS A 49 2.13 -7.34 -14.23
CA LYS A 49 1.68 -8.45 -15.10
C LYS A 49 2.79 -8.90 -16.05
N LYS A 50 3.48 -7.96 -16.71
CA LYS A 50 4.65 -8.27 -17.56
C LYS A 50 5.80 -8.91 -16.78
N MET A 51 6.08 -8.43 -15.57
CA MET A 51 7.07 -9.07 -14.69
C MET A 51 6.69 -10.51 -14.36
N LYS A 52 5.39 -10.78 -14.14
CA LYS A 52 4.87 -12.14 -13.91
C LYS A 52 5.10 -13.05 -15.11
N GLU A 53 4.86 -12.56 -16.32
CA GLU A 53 5.08 -13.30 -17.57
C GLU A 53 6.56 -13.71 -17.78
N LEU A 54 7.52 -12.96 -17.21
CA LEU A 54 8.95 -13.26 -17.33
C LEU A 54 9.47 -14.28 -16.31
N GLN A 55 8.69 -14.60 -15.27
CA GLN A 55 9.12 -15.51 -14.21
C GLN A 55 9.55 -16.90 -14.67
N PRO A 56 8.85 -17.60 -15.57
CA PRO A 56 9.32 -18.92 -16.02
C PRO A 56 10.71 -18.84 -16.68
N ILE A 57 11.02 -17.73 -17.38
CA ILE A 57 12.34 -17.52 -17.99
C ILE A 57 13.39 -17.23 -16.90
N LEU A 58 13.03 -16.45 -15.88
CA LEU A 58 13.90 -16.17 -14.74
C LEU A 58 14.22 -17.45 -13.94
N GLU A 59 13.27 -18.37 -13.83
CA GLU A 59 13.50 -19.69 -13.22
C GLU A 59 14.51 -20.52 -14.02
N GLN A 60 14.36 -20.58 -15.35
CA GLN A 60 15.33 -21.22 -16.24
C GLN A 60 16.73 -20.60 -16.12
N TYR A 61 16.82 -19.27 -15.99
CA TYR A 61 18.10 -18.58 -15.79
C TYR A 61 18.72 -18.96 -14.46
N LYS A 62 17.91 -19.07 -13.41
CA LYS A 62 18.37 -19.51 -12.08
C LYS A 62 18.89 -20.94 -12.10
N GLU A 63 18.25 -21.85 -12.84
CA GLU A 63 18.72 -23.23 -13.03
C GLU A 63 20.04 -23.27 -13.81
N LYS A 64 20.16 -22.48 -14.89
CA LYS A 64 21.32 -22.51 -15.79
C LYS A 64 22.54 -21.74 -15.25
N TYR A 65 22.32 -20.61 -14.58
CA TYR A 65 23.36 -19.67 -14.16
C TYR A 65 23.43 -19.51 -12.63
N GLY A 66 22.66 -20.25 -11.85
CA GLY A 66 22.59 -20.11 -10.39
C GLY A 66 23.91 -20.28 -9.65
N HIS A 67 24.88 -20.95 -10.26
CA HIS A 67 26.24 -21.12 -9.73
C HIS A 67 27.08 -19.83 -9.77
N ASP A 68 26.79 -18.90 -10.70
CA ASP A 68 27.46 -17.62 -10.82
C ASP A 68 26.45 -16.47 -10.64
N LYS A 69 26.43 -15.91 -9.43
CA LYS A 69 25.53 -14.80 -9.06
C LYS A 69 25.72 -13.57 -9.93
N ASN A 70 26.94 -13.28 -10.37
CA ASN A 70 27.21 -12.10 -11.19
C ASN A 70 26.63 -12.30 -12.59
N LEU A 71 26.86 -13.47 -13.19
CA LEU A 71 26.31 -13.82 -14.49
C LEU A 71 24.79 -13.91 -14.46
N LEU A 72 24.20 -14.49 -13.41
CA LEU A 72 22.75 -14.53 -13.22
C LEU A 72 22.14 -13.13 -13.16
N ASN A 73 22.74 -12.22 -12.38
CA ASN A 73 22.27 -10.84 -12.28
C ASN A 73 22.38 -10.11 -13.61
N GLN A 74 23.50 -10.29 -14.34
CA GLN A 74 23.69 -9.70 -15.65
C GLN A 74 22.63 -10.18 -16.64
N LYS A 75 22.42 -11.49 -16.74
CA LYS A 75 21.42 -12.08 -17.66
C LYS A 75 20.00 -11.69 -17.32
N THR A 76 19.68 -11.61 -16.03
CA THR A 76 18.37 -11.12 -15.56
C THR A 76 18.14 -9.67 -15.98
N MET A 77 19.15 -8.80 -15.85
CA MET A 77 19.05 -7.40 -16.27
C MET A 77 19.00 -7.23 -17.79
N GLU A 78 19.73 -8.05 -18.55
CA GLU A 78 19.64 -8.11 -20.02
C GLU A 78 18.22 -8.49 -20.46
N LEU A 79 17.63 -9.52 -19.86
CA LEU A 79 16.25 -9.93 -20.15
C LEU A 79 15.23 -8.81 -19.88
N TYR A 80 15.35 -8.11 -18.74
CA TYR A 80 14.47 -6.99 -18.43
C TYR A 80 14.59 -5.86 -19.47
N LYS A 81 15.80 -5.56 -19.94
CA LYS A 81 16.02 -4.57 -21.01
C LYS A 81 15.44 -5.02 -22.35
N GLU A 82 15.72 -6.26 -22.77
CA GLU A 82 15.19 -6.84 -24.02
C GLU A 82 13.66 -6.83 -24.06
N LYS A 83 13.02 -7.17 -22.94
CA LYS A 83 11.56 -7.20 -22.81
C LYS A 83 10.95 -5.85 -22.43
N ASN A 84 11.78 -4.80 -22.31
CA ASN A 84 11.36 -3.45 -21.94
C ASN A 84 10.49 -3.41 -20.67
N VAL A 85 10.89 -4.17 -19.65
CA VAL A 85 10.20 -4.24 -18.35
C VAL A 85 11.07 -3.60 -17.28
N ASN A 86 10.50 -2.70 -16.48
CA ASN A 86 11.21 -2.03 -15.41
C ASN A 86 10.98 -2.74 -14.06
N PRO A 87 12.01 -3.34 -13.43
CA PRO A 87 11.86 -4.02 -12.13
C PRO A 87 11.47 -3.04 -11.00
N ALA A 88 11.79 -1.74 -11.11
CA ALA A 88 11.40 -0.73 -10.15
C ALA A 88 9.89 -0.40 -10.18
N GLY A 89 9.16 -0.88 -11.20
CA GLY A 89 7.69 -0.73 -11.26
C GLY A 89 6.97 -1.33 -10.05
N GLY A 90 7.55 -2.36 -9.42
CA GLY A 90 6.98 -3.03 -8.26
C GLY A 90 7.17 -2.31 -6.92
N CYS A 91 8.18 -1.46 -6.78
CA CYS A 91 8.41 -0.68 -5.54
C CYS A 91 7.82 0.73 -5.60
N LEU A 92 7.38 1.18 -6.78
CA LEU A 92 6.77 2.50 -6.98
C LEU A 92 5.55 2.77 -6.06
N PRO A 93 4.66 1.81 -5.76
CA PRO A 93 3.57 2.04 -4.81
C PRO A 93 4.06 2.49 -3.44
N LEU A 94 5.15 1.89 -2.94
CA LEU A 94 5.72 2.23 -1.64
C LEU A 94 6.26 3.67 -1.63
N LEU A 95 6.95 4.08 -2.70
CA LEU A 95 7.50 5.43 -2.82
C LEU A 95 6.43 6.51 -2.84
N VAL A 96 5.31 6.26 -3.52
CA VAL A 96 4.15 7.19 -3.55
C VAL A 96 3.45 7.22 -2.19
N GLN A 97 3.41 6.09 -1.49
CA GLN A 97 2.74 5.97 -0.21
C GLN A 97 3.49 6.71 0.91
N LEU A 98 4.83 6.77 0.87
CA LEU A 98 5.63 7.38 1.94
C LEU A 98 5.30 8.86 2.22
N PRO A 99 5.24 9.77 1.22
CA PRO A 99 4.81 11.15 1.44
C PRO A 99 3.40 11.29 2.00
N ILE A 100 2.47 10.44 1.55
CA ILE A 100 1.08 10.44 2.01
C ILE A 100 1.00 9.98 3.47
N LEU A 101 1.75 8.94 3.82
CA LEU A 101 1.84 8.43 5.18
C LEU A 101 2.39 9.50 6.12
N TRP A 102 3.47 10.17 5.73
CA TRP A 102 4.02 11.27 6.52
C TRP A 102 3.03 12.42 6.65
N ALA A 103 2.36 12.81 5.57
CA ALA A 103 1.35 13.86 5.56
C ALA A 103 0.24 13.58 6.59
N LEU A 104 -0.36 12.39 6.51
CA LEU A 104 -1.44 11.98 7.38
C LEU A 104 -0.98 11.81 8.84
N PHE A 105 0.17 11.15 9.06
CA PHE A 105 0.76 11.01 10.39
C PHE A 105 1.03 12.37 11.03
N GLY A 106 1.49 13.35 10.25
CA GLY A 106 1.71 14.72 10.71
C GLY A 106 0.43 15.45 11.11
N VAL A 107 -0.69 15.23 10.39
CA VAL A 107 -2.00 15.85 10.72
C VAL A 107 -2.66 15.17 11.92
N LEU A 108 -2.43 13.87 12.12
CA LEU A 108 -2.92 13.10 13.25
C LEU A 108 -2.11 13.28 14.55
N ARG A 109 -1.18 14.25 14.60
CA ARG A 109 -0.49 14.58 15.86
C ARG A 109 -1.33 15.54 16.69
N ALA A 110 -1.53 15.17 17.96
CA ALA A 110 -2.30 15.96 18.93
C ALA A 110 -1.83 17.42 19.03
N GLU A 111 -0.53 17.67 18.89
CA GLU A 111 0.09 19.00 18.89
C GLU A 111 -0.49 19.98 17.86
N ARG A 112 -1.09 19.49 16.77
CA ARG A 112 -1.73 20.36 15.78
C ARG A 112 -3.15 20.79 16.14
N GLY A 113 -3.83 20.06 17.03
CA GLY A 113 -5.18 20.40 17.49
C GLY A 113 -6.29 20.37 16.43
N ILE A 114 -6.03 19.85 15.22
CA ILE A 114 -6.99 19.84 14.11
C ILE A 114 -8.03 18.72 14.29
N VAL A 115 -7.54 17.53 14.62
CA VAL A 115 -8.39 16.36 14.87
C VAL A 115 -8.64 16.32 16.38
N PRO A 116 -9.89 16.45 16.85
CA PRO A 116 -10.21 16.38 18.26
C PRO A 116 -9.98 14.95 18.76
N ALA A 117 -9.82 14.80 20.08
CA ALA A 117 -9.76 13.51 20.76
C ALA A 117 -11.15 12.84 20.86
N GLU A 118 -11.91 12.89 19.78
CA GLU A 118 -13.22 12.26 19.65
C GLU A 118 -13.09 10.76 19.37
N SER A 119 -14.10 10.01 19.81
CA SER A 119 -14.22 8.60 19.51
C SER A 119 -14.80 8.40 18.11
N PHE A 120 -14.14 7.58 17.30
CA PHE A 120 -14.69 7.02 16.08
C PHE A 120 -14.90 5.52 16.30
N LEU A 121 -16.11 5.00 16.17
CA LEU A 121 -16.41 3.62 16.57
C LEU A 121 -15.96 3.38 18.04
N TRP A 122 -15.06 2.42 18.28
CA TRP A 122 -14.51 2.11 19.61
C TRP A 122 -13.15 2.76 19.92
N MET A 123 -12.59 3.55 19.00
CA MET A 123 -11.20 4.02 19.06
C MET A 123 -11.12 5.55 19.10
N ASN A 124 -10.02 6.07 19.65
CA ASN A 124 -9.64 7.47 19.49
C ASN A 124 -8.65 7.58 18.32
N LEU A 125 -8.93 8.45 17.35
CA LEU A 125 -8.15 8.53 16.10
C LEU A 125 -6.69 8.96 16.30
N LEU A 126 -6.39 9.68 17.38
CA LEU A 126 -5.05 10.16 17.73
C LEU A 126 -4.22 9.14 18.51
N GLN A 127 -4.86 8.14 19.11
CA GLN A 127 -4.23 7.15 19.98
C GLN A 127 -4.16 5.78 19.30
N PRO A 128 -3.29 4.88 19.76
CA PRO A 128 -3.32 3.49 19.32
C PRO A 128 -4.68 2.83 19.58
N ASP A 129 -5.07 1.89 18.72
CA ASP A 129 -6.29 1.10 18.93
C ASP A 129 -6.21 0.32 20.25
N PRO A 130 -7.10 0.57 21.23
CA PRO A 130 -7.01 -0.03 22.57
C PRO A 130 -7.14 -1.56 22.57
N TYR A 131 -7.76 -2.14 21.55
CA TYR A 131 -7.99 -3.59 21.46
C TYR A 131 -7.11 -4.29 20.41
N TYR A 132 -6.24 -3.56 19.73
CA TYR A 132 -5.39 -4.08 18.65
C TYR A 132 -6.15 -4.84 17.54
N ILE A 133 -7.42 -4.50 17.33
CA ILE A 133 -8.26 -5.05 16.26
C ILE A 133 -7.77 -4.55 14.91
N LEU A 134 -7.51 -3.25 14.79
CA LEU A 134 -7.09 -2.62 13.53
C LEU A 134 -5.71 -3.07 13.03
N PRO A 135 -4.66 -3.24 13.85
CA PRO A 135 -3.38 -3.77 13.39
C PRO A 135 -3.53 -5.16 12.79
N VAL A 136 -4.23 -6.06 13.50
CA VAL A 136 -4.46 -7.45 13.06
C VAL A 136 -5.29 -7.46 11.77
N LEU A 137 -6.36 -6.67 11.73
CA LEU A 137 -7.21 -6.56 10.54
C LEU A 137 -6.43 -6.02 9.34
N ASN A 138 -5.60 -4.99 9.52
CA ASN A 138 -4.72 -4.48 8.47
C ASN A 138 -3.74 -5.55 7.97
N GLY A 139 -3.16 -6.35 8.87
CA GLY A 139 -2.31 -7.49 8.50
C GLY A 139 -3.07 -8.52 7.64
N VAL A 140 -4.26 -8.93 8.07
CA VAL A 140 -5.10 -9.89 7.32
C VAL A 140 -5.49 -9.34 5.95
N VAL A 141 -5.94 -8.09 5.88
CA VAL A 141 -6.35 -7.47 4.61
C VAL A 141 -5.14 -7.28 3.68
N ALA A 142 -3.98 -6.88 4.21
CA ALA A 142 -2.75 -6.77 3.42
C ALA A 142 -2.31 -8.13 2.86
N PHE A 143 -2.46 -9.21 3.63
CA PHE A 143 -2.20 -10.57 3.15
C PHE A 143 -3.14 -10.96 2.01
N ILE A 144 -4.45 -10.73 2.16
CA ILE A 144 -5.44 -10.99 1.11
C ILE A 144 -5.12 -10.18 -0.15
N GLN A 145 -4.82 -8.89 0.01
CA GLN A 145 -4.46 -8.00 -1.09
C GLN A 145 -3.24 -8.51 -1.85
N GLN A 146 -2.16 -8.92 -1.16
CA GLN A 146 -0.95 -9.44 -1.81
C GLN A 146 -1.18 -10.77 -2.54
N LYS A 147 -2.08 -11.62 -2.02
CA LYS A 147 -2.45 -12.87 -2.68
C LYS A 147 -3.19 -12.58 -3.99
N LEU A 148 -4.07 -11.58 -4.01
CA LEU A 148 -4.80 -11.16 -5.22
C LEU A 148 -3.89 -10.55 -6.30
N THR A 149 -2.81 -9.88 -5.91
CA THR A 149 -1.85 -9.28 -6.85
C THR A 149 -0.82 -10.27 -7.40
N GLY A 150 -0.81 -11.52 -6.95
CA GLY A 150 0.01 -12.60 -7.53
C GLY A 150 1.48 -12.59 -7.11
N THR A 151 1.76 -12.29 -5.84
CA THR A 151 3.12 -12.24 -5.25
C THR A 151 3.70 -13.64 -4.93
N ASP A 152 3.08 -14.71 -5.41
CA ASP A 152 3.38 -16.12 -5.11
C ASP A 152 4.43 -16.76 -6.03
N SER A 153 4.93 -15.99 -6.97
CA SER A 153 5.66 -16.41 -8.13
C SER A 153 7.10 -16.88 -7.98
N ASN A 154 7.79 -16.45 -6.92
CA ASN A 154 9.13 -16.95 -6.63
C ASN A 154 9.30 -17.07 -5.11
N PRO A 155 10.24 -17.90 -4.61
CA PRO A 155 10.37 -18.15 -3.17
C PRO A 155 10.59 -16.88 -2.34
N GLN A 156 11.28 -15.88 -2.89
CA GLN A 156 11.58 -14.62 -2.22
C GLN A 156 10.33 -13.73 -2.08
N MET A 157 9.54 -13.57 -3.15
CA MET A 157 8.28 -12.83 -3.14
C MET A 157 7.25 -13.53 -2.25
N LYS A 158 7.22 -14.87 -2.30
CA LYS A 158 6.36 -15.69 -1.42
C LYS A 158 6.70 -15.49 0.06
N GLN A 159 7.98 -15.42 0.42
CA GLN A 159 8.38 -15.07 1.79
C GLN A 159 7.95 -13.66 2.18
N MET A 160 8.12 -12.69 1.28
CA MET A 160 7.69 -11.31 1.50
C MET A 160 6.17 -11.21 1.71
N MET A 161 5.39 -12.06 1.03
CA MET A 161 3.93 -12.15 1.21
C MET A 161 3.50 -12.49 2.63
N TYR A 162 4.27 -13.30 3.35
CA TYR A 162 3.96 -13.68 4.73
C TYR A 162 4.62 -12.73 5.75
N ILE A 163 5.88 -12.35 5.52
CA ILE A 163 6.64 -11.54 6.46
C ILE A 163 6.10 -10.12 6.53
N PHE A 164 5.77 -9.50 5.39
CA PHE A 164 5.39 -8.10 5.35
C PHE A 164 4.09 -7.82 6.15
N PRO A 165 2.99 -8.57 6.00
CA PRO A 165 1.81 -8.36 6.81
C PRO A 165 2.06 -8.51 8.31
N VAL A 166 2.82 -9.53 8.74
CA VAL A 166 3.16 -9.76 10.15
C VAL A 166 3.98 -8.59 10.72
N MET A 167 4.99 -8.14 9.97
CA MET A 167 5.80 -6.98 10.33
C MET A 167 4.93 -5.71 10.42
N MET A 168 3.96 -5.55 9.52
CA MET A 168 3.05 -4.41 9.50
C MET A 168 2.16 -4.39 10.76
N VAL A 169 1.68 -5.53 11.25
CA VAL A 169 0.98 -5.62 12.55
C VAL A 169 1.89 -5.13 13.69
N PHE A 170 3.15 -5.61 13.74
CA PHE A 170 4.10 -5.22 14.78
C PHE A 170 4.54 -3.75 14.71
N ILE A 171 4.54 -3.13 13.54
CA ILE A 171 4.86 -1.69 13.43
C ILE A 171 3.62 -0.84 13.76
N SER A 172 2.44 -1.28 13.33
CA SER A 172 1.21 -0.50 13.44
C SER A 172 0.57 -0.51 14.84
N TYR A 173 0.87 -1.47 15.72
CA TYR A 173 0.20 -1.52 17.04
C TYR A 173 0.45 -0.29 17.93
N LYS A 174 1.52 0.48 17.70
CA LYS A 174 1.80 1.76 18.40
C LYS A 174 1.35 2.99 17.63
N MET A 175 0.81 2.83 16.43
CA MET A 175 0.44 3.95 15.58
C MET A 175 -0.99 4.43 15.86
N PRO A 176 -1.27 5.74 15.66
CA PRO A 176 -2.62 6.29 15.81
C PRO A 176 -3.66 5.52 15.00
N ALA A 177 -4.82 5.26 15.58
CA ALA A 177 -5.88 4.51 14.95
C ALA A 177 -6.37 5.16 13.65
N GLY A 178 -6.32 6.50 13.52
CA GLY A 178 -6.64 7.19 12.27
C GLY A 178 -5.74 6.80 11.10
N LEU A 179 -4.45 6.52 11.35
CA LEU A 179 -3.54 6.01 10.33
C LEU A 179 -3.90 4.59 9.90
N GLN A 180 -4.38 3.80 10.85
CA GLN A 180 -4.80 2.42 10.62
C GLN A 180 -6.13 2.35 9.87
N VAL A 181 -7.06 3.28 10.13
CA VAL A 181 -8.30 3.46 9.35
C VAL A 181 -7.97 3.81 7.90
N TYR A 182 -7.00 4.71 7.68
CA TYR A 182 -6.51 5.05 6.35
C TYR A 182 -5.94 3.83 5.63
N TRP A 183 -5.08 3.04 6.28
CA TRP A 183 -4.53 1.83 5.67
C TRP A 183 -5.60 0.82 5.30
N LEU A 184 -6.53 0.56 6.22
CA LEU A 184 -7.60 -0.40 6.01
C LEU A 184 -8.48 0.01 4.82
N THR A 185 -8.85 1.28 4.77
CA THR A 185 -9.63 1.86 3.66
C THR A 185 -8.85 1.79 2.35
N SER A 186 -7.56 2.13 2.37
CA SER A 186 -6.67 2.09 1.22
C SER A 186 -6.54 0.69 0.63
N SER A 187 -6.40 -0.33 1.48
CA SER A 187 -6.35 -1.72 1.06
C SER A 187 -7.70 -2.22 0.56
N PHE A 188 -8.80 -1.84 1.20
CA PHE A 188 -10.14 -2.19 0.72
C PHE A 188 -10.41 -1.62 -0.69
N VAL A 189 -10.16 -0.33 -0.90
CA VAL A 189 -10.27 0.30 -2.22
C VAL A 189 -9.33 -0.37 -3.23
N GLY A 190 -8.12 -0.75 -2.81
CA GLY A 190 -7.18 -1.49 -3.65
C GLY A 190 -7.69 -2.86 -4.06
N ILE A 191 -8.32 -3.62 -3.16
CA ILE A 191 -8.95 -4.91 -3.47
C ILE A 191 -10.10 -4.73 -4.46
N VAL A 192 -10.97 -3.75 -4.23
CA VAL A 192 -12.07 -3.42 -5.14
C VAL A 192 -11.53 -3.06 -6.52
N GLN A 193 -10.50 -2.21 -6.59
CA GLN A 193 -9.83 -1.85 -7.84
C GLN A 193 -9.27 -3.10 -8.54
N GLN A 194 -8.54 -3.96 -7.82
CA GLN A 194 -7.94 -5.16 -8.38
C GLN A 194 -9.01 -6.12 -8.93
N TYR A 195 -10.13 -6.26 -8.23
CA TYR A 195 -11.27 -7.06 -8.69
C TYR A 195 -11.79 -6.56 -10.05
N PHE A 196 -11.96 -5.25 -10.22
CA PHE A 196 -12.39 -4.68 -11.50
C PHE A 196 -11.34 -4.83 -12.61
N ILE A 197 -10.05 -4.69 -12.28
CA ILE A 197 -8.96 -4.88 -13.25
C ILE A 197 -8.92 -6.33 -13.74
N MET A 198 -9.03 -7.30 -12.83
CA MET A 198 -9.06 -8.71 -13.18
C MET A 198 -10.28 -9.06 -14.04
N LYS A 199 -11.46 -8.52 -13.70
CA LYS A 199 -12.70 -8.74 -14.48
C LYS A 199 -12.67 -8.12 -15.88
N LYS A 200 -11.94 -7.01 -16.06
CA LYS A 200 -11.74 -6.35 -17.37
C LYS A 200 -10.58 -6.99 -18.16
N GLY A 201 -9.82 -7.87 -17.53
CA GLY A 201 -8.54 -8.39 -17.98
C GLY A 201 -8.59 -9.71 -18.75
N ASP A 202 -9.79 -10.19 -19.10
CA ASP A 202 -10.07 -11.19 -20.14
C ASP A 202 -10.67 -10.51 -21.38
#